data_AF-A0A9D9LCT3-F1
#
_entry.id   AF-A0A9D9LCT3-F1
#
_cell.length_a   1.000
_cell.length_b   1.000
_cell.length_c   1.000
_cell.angle_alpha   90.00
_cell.angle_beta   90.00
_cell.angle_gamma   90.00
#
_symmetry.space_group_name_H-M   'P 1'
#
loop_
_entity.id
_entity.type
_entity.pdbx_description
1 polymer ?
#
loop_
_entity_poly.entity_id
_entity_poly.type
_entity_poly.pdbx_seq_one_letter_code
_entity_poly.pdbx_strand_id
1 'polypeptide(L)'
;MSGALVTIDVAHPPRHPDDVEAELDDVAARIMRSASHRVLKVVHGYGSSGRGGTTREVVRNWAFRRRARFRAVIAGESYALDDEATRELRLAVGSYGDPDLGGANRGITIVWVK
;
A
#
# COMPACT_ATOMS: atom_id res chain seq x y z
N MET A 1 4.26 -5.76 20.49
CA MET A 1 4.58 -4.98 19.27
C MET A 1 3.59 -5.39 18.18
N SER A 2 2.40 -4.80 18.11
CA SER A 2 1.46 -5.09 17.02
C SER A 2 1.80 -4.16 15.86
N GLY A 3 2.25 -4.72 14.73
CA GLY A 3 2.61 -3.91 13.57
C GLY A 3 1.39 -3.17 13.03
N ALA A 4 1.47 -1.84 12.94
CA ALA A 4 0.43 -1.03 12.30
C ALA A 4 0.24 -1.36 10.80
N LEU A 5 1.24 -2.07 10.24
CA LEU A 5 1.39 -2.44 8.83
C LEU A 5 0.88 -3.86 8.56
N VAL A 6 -0.05 -3.97 7.61
CA VAL A 6 -0.40 -5.21 6.94
C VAL A 6 0.22 -5.18 5.55
N THR A 7 0.95 -6.23 5.19
CA THR A 7 1.54 -6.38 3.86
C THR A 7 0.81 -7.48 3.10
N ILE A 8 0.48 -7.24 1.83
CA ILE A 8 -0.02 -8.26 0.90
C ILE A 8 0.80 -8.23 -0.38
N ASP A 9 1.02 -9.41 -0.96
CA ASP A 9 1.70 -9.59 -2.25
C ASP A 9 0.67 -9.99 -3.31
N VAL A 10 0.48 -9.09 -4.27
CA VAL A 10 -0.37 -9.30 -5.44
C VAL A 10 0.45 -9.41 -6.73
N ALA A 11 1.77 -9.43 -6.62
CA ALA A 11 2.70 -9.54 -7.74
C ALA A 11 2.77 -10.98 -8.27
N HIS A 12 2.74 -11.98 -7.39
CA HIS A 12 2.90 -13.39 -7.76
C HIS A 12 1.98 -14.34 -6.96
N PRO A 13 1.33 -15.32 -7.61
CA PRO A 13 1.23 -15.48 -9.06
C PRO A 13 0.40 -14.35 -9.70
N PRO A 14 0.55 -14.10 -11.01
CA PRO A 14 -0.35 -13.20 -11.73
C PRO A 14 -1.80 -13.67 -11.60
N ARG A 15 -2.69 -12.74 -11.29
CA ARG A 15 -4.14 -12.97 -11.14
C ARG A 15 -4.93 -12.00 -11.99
N HIS A 16 -6.21 -12.28 -12.19
CA HIS A 16 -7.10 -11.36 -12.91
C HIS A 16 -7.20 -10.03 -12.12
N PRO A 17 -7.28 -8.86 -12.79
CA PRO A 17 -7.44 -7.57 -12.11
C PRO A 17 -8.57 -7.52 -11.09
N ASP A 18 -9.72 -8.13 -11.42
CA ASP A 18 -10.89 -8.15 -10.52
C ASP A 18 -10.60 -8.93 -9.22
N ASP A 19 -9.86 -10.04 -9.30
CA ASP A 19 -9.47 -10.83 -8.13
C ASP A 19 -8.52 -10.02 -7.22
N VAL A 20 -7.60 -9.26 -7.83
CA VAL A 20 -6.70 -8.36 -7.11
C VAL A 20 -7.51 -7.28 -6.42
N GLU A 21 -8.44 -6.62 -7.13
CA GLU A 21 -9.27 -5.57 -6.53
C GLU A 21 -10.17 -6.06 -5.40
N ALA A 22 -10.75 -7.26 -5.54
CA ALA A 22 -11.57 -7.88 -4.50
C ALA A 22 -10.76 -8.13 -3.23
N GLU A 23 -9.55 -8.69 -3.35
CA GLU A 23 -8.67 -8.90 -2.19
C GLU A 23 -8.26 -7.57 -1.54
N LEU A 24 -7.93 -6.55 -2.35
CA LEU A 24 -7.59 -5.23 -1.83
C LEU A 24 -8.75 -4.62 -1.03
N ASP A 25 -9.99 -4.77 -1.52
CA ASP A 25 -11.18 -4.31 -0.80
C ASP A 25 -11.39 -5.05 0.52
N ASP A 26 -11.26 -6.37 0.51
CA ASP A 26 -11.42 -7.19 1.71
C ASP A 26 -10.38 -6.85 2.78
N VAL A 27 -9.11 -6.71 2.37
CA VAL A 27 -8.01 -6.36 3.27
C VAL A 27 -8.17 -4.94 3.79
N ALA A 28 -8.48 -3.96 2.93
CA ALA A 28 -8.72 -2.58 3.36
C ALA A 28 -9.88 -2.51 4.35
N ALA A 29 -11.00 -3.20 4.08
CA ALA A 29 -12.14 -3.25 4.98
C ALA A 29 -11.81 -3.91 6.32
N ARG A 30 -10.98 -4.95 6.33
CA ARG A 30 -10.48 -5.59 7.55
C ARG A 30 -9.61 -4.66 8.38
N ILE A 31 -8.70 -3.92 7.75
CA ILE A 31 -7.81 -2.96 8.43
C ILE A 31 -8.63 -1.79 9.01
N MET A 32 -9.61 -1.27 8.27
CA MET A 32 -10.51 -0.21 8.74
C MET A 32 -11.28 -0.60 10.02
N ARG A 33 -11.59 -1.89 10.21
CA ARG A 33 -12.25 -2.40 11.42
C ARG A 33 -11.29 -2.79 12.54
N SER A 34 -9.98 -2.80 12.29
CA SER A 34 -8.98 -3.18 13.28
C SER A 34 -8.85 -2.08 14.35
N ALA A 35 -8.44 -2.44 15.58
CA ALA A 35 -8.01 -1.45 16.57
C ALA A 35 -6.51 -1.09 16.45
N SER A 36 -5.72 -1.94 15.79
CA SER A 36 -4.25 -1.89 15.81
C SER A 36 -3.59 -1.71 14.43
N HIS A 37 -4.28 -2.04 13.34
CA HIS A 37 -3.76 -1.91 11.98
C HIS A 37 -4.40 -0.71 11.28
N ARG A 38 -3.57 0.12 10.64
CA ARG A 38 -4.01 1.33 9.93
C ARG A 38 -3.29 1.54 8.60
N VAL A 39 -2.31 0.71 8.29
CA VAL A 39 -1.49 0.83 7.08
C VAL A 39 -1.54 -0.47 6.30
N LEU A 40 -1.87 -0.36 5.02
CA LEU A 40 -1.76 -1.44 4.05
C LEU A 40 -0.58 -1.15 3.12
N LYS A 41 0.37 -2.09 3.06
CA LYS A 41 1.41 -2.12 2.04
C LYS A 41 1.04 -3.16 1.00
N VAL A 42 0.90 -2.72 -0.24
CA VAL A 42 0.62 -3.58 -1.38
C VAL A 42 1.91 -3.77 -2.17
N VAL A 43 2.40 -5.01 -2.24
CA VAL A 43 3.50 -5.40 -3.12
C VAL A 43 2.90 -5.85 -4.44
N HIS A 44 3.01 -5.02 -5.47
CA HIS A 44 2.54 -5.34 -6.83
C HIS A 44 3.69 -5.64 -7.79
N GLY A 45 4.93 -5.52 -7.31
CA GLY A 45 6.14 -5.78 -8.08
C GLY A 45 6.34 -4.76 -9.20
N TYR A 46 7.41 -4.98 -9.96
CA TYR A 46 7.80 -4.16 -11.11
C TYR A 46 7.23 -4.69 -12.44
N GLY A 47 6.49 -5.79 -12.42
CA GLY A 47 6.09 -6.52 -13.63
C GLY A 47 7.29 -7.20 -14.33
N SER A 48 6.99 -8.01 -15.36
CA SER A 48 8.00 -8.76 -16.14
C SER A 48 9.03 -7.86 -16.85
N SER A 49 8.70 -6.59 -17.07
CA SER A 49 9.58 -5.61 -17.73
C SER A 49 10.40 -4.76 -16.76
N GLY A 50 10.21 -4.89 -15.44
CA GLY A 50 10.89 -4.06 -14.44
C GLY A 50 10.40 -2.61 -14.35
N ARG A 51 9.39 -2.19 -15.15
CA ARG A 51 8.94 -0.78 -15.25
C ARG A 51 7.58 -0.49 -14.58
N GLY A 52 6.89 -1.51 -14.11
CA GLY A 52 5.50 -1.49 -13.67
C GLY A 52 4.66 -2.37 -14.59
N GLY A 53 4.13 -3.48 -14.08
CA GLY A 53 3.21 -4.34 -14.82
C GLY A 53 1.76 -3.89 -14.69
N THR A 54 0.86 -4.54 -15.42
CA THR A 54 -0.61 -4.39 -15.30
C THR A 54 -1.08 -4.33 -13.85
N THR A 55 -0.47 -5.13 -12.95
CA THR A 55 -0.79 -5.14 -11.52
C THR A 55 -0.53 -3.81 -10.81
N ARG A 56 0.56 -3.09 -11.13
CA ARG A 56 0.84 -1.77 -10.57
C ARG A 56 -0.30 -0.79 -10.91
N GLU A 57 -0.75 -0.81 -12.16
CA GLU A 57 -1.83 0.05 -12.63
C GLU A 57 -3.15 -0.31 -11.97
N VAL A 58 -3.47 -1.60 -11.86
CA VAL A 58 -4.65 -2.10 -11.14
C VAL A 58 -4.67 -1.59 -9.70
N VAL A 59 -3.59 -1.77 -8.94
CA VAL A 59 -3.51 -1.33 -7.54
C VAL A 59 -3.66 0.19 -7.41
N ARG A 60 -2.95 0.96 -8.25
CA ARG A 60 -3.01 2.43 -8.17
C ARG A 60 -4.37 2.99 -8.60
N ASN A 61 -4.98 2.42 -9.63
CA ASN A 61 -6.32 2.79 -10.07
C ASN A 61 -7.37 2.42 -9.01
N TRP A 62 -7.26 1.24 -8.40
CA TRP A 62 -8.08 0.83 -7.25
C TRP A 62 -7.97 1.85 -6.11
N ALA A 63 -6.74 2.23 -5.75
CA ALA A 63 -6.49 3.17 -4.66
C ALA A 63 -7.05 4.57 -4.96
N PHE A 64 -6.86 5.06 -6.20
CA PHE A 64 -7.40 6.35 -6.64
C PHE A 64 -8.94 6.39 -6.62
N ARG A 65 -9.60 5.33 -7.09
CA ARG A 65 -11.08 5.25 -7.04
C ARG A 65 -11.62 5.22 -5.61
N ARG A 66 -10.87 4.66 -4.66
CA ARG A 66 -11.24 4.53 -3.25
C ARG A 66 -10.62 5.59 -2.34
N ARG A 67 -9.94 6.59 -2.89
CA ARG A 67 -9.20 7.63 -2.12
C ARG A 67 -10.01 8.32 -1.04
N ALA A 68 -11.33 8.46 -1.21
CA ALA A 68 -12.22 9.03 -0.19
C ALA A 68 -12.29 8.19 1.10
N ARG A 69 -11.96 6.91 1.06
CA ARG A 69 -11.89 5.97 2.19
C ARG A 69 -10.53 5.98 2.89
N PHE A 70 -9.52 6.57 2.25
CA PHE A 70 -8.14 6.58 2.73
C PHE A 70 -7.77 7.99 3.20
N ARG A 71 -6.77 8.05 4.08
CA ARG A 71 -6.19 9.29 4.57
C ARG A 71 -5.03 9.73 3.67
N ALA A 72 -4.25 8.77 3.17
CA ALA A 72 -3.24 8.99 2.15
C ALA A 72 -3.01 7.70 1.32
N VAL A 73 -2.56 7.88 0.10
CA VAL A 73 -2.01 6.81 -0.75
C VAL A 73 -0.63 7.29 -1.19
N ILE A 74 0.41 6.56 -0.80
CA ILE A 74 1.81 6.94 -0.98
C ILE A 74 2.44 5.94 -1.96
N ALA A 75 2.91 6.49 -3.07
CA ALA A 75 3.72 5.79 -4.04
C ALA A 75 5.01 5.28 -3.41
N GLY A 76 5.46 4.06 -3.73
CA GLY A 76 6.72 3.56 -3.17
C GLY A 76 7.95 4.39 -3.55
N GLU A 77 7.95 5.07 -4.71
CA GLU A 77 8.96 6.05 -5.08
C GLU A 77 8.95 7.35 -4.24
N SER A 78 7.88 7.60 -3.50
CA SER A 78 7.72 8.76 -2.59
C SER A 78 7.69 8.34 -1.13
N TYR A 79 7.83 7.04 -0.83
CA TYR A 79 7.75 6.54 0.54
C TYR A 79 9.07 6.78 1.28
N ALA A 80 9.24 8.00 1.78
CA ALA A 80 10.45 8.47 2.45
C ALA A 80 10.10 9.53 3.51
N LEU A 81 10.99 9.78 4.48
CA LEU A 81 10.72 10.70 5.60
C LEU A 81 10.75 12.20 5.22
N ASP A 82 11.20 12.53 4.02
CA ASP A 82 11.12 13.88 3.45
C ASP A 82 9.75 14.15 2.78
N ASP A 83 9.00 13.11 2.42
CA ASP A 83 7.62 13.20 1.95
C ASP A 83 6.65 13.53 3.10
N GLU A 84 5.78 14.52 2.88
CA GLU A 84 4.87 15.04 3.89
C GLU A 84 3.83 13.99 4.31
N ALA A 85 3.23 13.28 3.36
CA ALA A 85 2.21 12.26 3.65
C ALA A 85 2.81 11.09 4.45
N THR A 86 4.04 10.70 4.15
CA THR A 86 4.79 9.69 4.90
C THR A 86 5.07 10.14 6.33
N ARG A 87 5.49 11.40 6.52
CA ARG A 87 5.69 11.98 7.87
C ARG A 87 4.40 11.99 8.68
N GLU A 88 3.31 12.50 8.11
CA GLU A 88 2.00 12.55 8.79
C GLU A 88 1.52 11.15 9.18
N LEU A 89 1.67 10.17 8.28
CA LEU A 89 1.41 8.77 8.56
C LEU A 89 2.20 8.32 9.79
N ARG A 90 3.53 8.48 9.77
CA ARG A 90 4.41 8.02 10.86
C ARG A 90 4.12 8.69 12.20
N LEU A 91 3.72 9.96 12.20
CA LEU A 91 3.27 10.67 13.40
C LEU A 91 1.96 10.09 13.95
N ALA A 92 1.01 9.77 13.08
CA ALA A 92 -0.32 9.33 13.48
C ALA A 92 -0.40 7.87 13.93
N VAL A 93 0.30 6.95 13.24
CA VAL A 93 0.29 5.51 13.58
C VAL A 93 1.52 5.05 14.35
N GLY A 94 2.50 5.94 14.55
CA GLY A 94 3.77 5.61 15.18
C GLY A 94 4.75 4.93 14.23
N SER A 95 5.99 4.77 14.72
CA SER A 95 7.07 4.15 13.97
C SER A 95 6.91 2.62 13.96
N TYR A 96 6.90 2.05 12.75
CA TYR A 96 7.03 0.62 12.51
C TYR A 96 8.24 0.34 11.63
N GLY A 97 8.86 -0.84 11.80
CA GLY A 97 9.93 -1.28 10.91
C GLY A 97 9.37 -1.62 9.53
N ASP A 98 9.90 -0.99 8.49
CA ASP A 98 9.61 -1.33 7.10
C ASP A 98 10.88 -1.09 6.26
N PRO A 99 11.47 -2.15 5.68
CA PRO A 99 12.74 -2.03 4.94
C PRO A 99 12.63 -1.20 3.65
N ASP A 100 11.42 -0.93 3.16
CA ASP A 100 11.23 -0.11 1.95
C ASP A 100 11.20 1.41 2.23
N LEU A 101 11.18 1.84 3.49
CA LEU A 101 11.19 3.27 3.83
C LEU A 101 12.49 3.94 3.34
N GLY A 102 12.37 4.93 2.45
CA GLY A 102 13.51 5.61 1.83
C GLY A 102 14.17 4.83 0.70
N GLY A 103 13.67 3.62 0.37
CA GLY A 103 14.23 2.77 -0.69
C GLY A 103 13.76 3.12 -2.10
N ALA A 104 12.82 4.05 -2.25
CA ALA A 104 12.19 4.43 -3.53
C ALA A 104 11.65 3.22 -4.32
N ASN A 105 11.15 2.19 -3.62
CA ASN A 105 10.72 0.94 -4.21
C ASN A 105 9.43 1.12 -5.04
N ARG A 106 9.55 1.21 -6.36
CA ARG A 106 8.40 1.40 -7.27
C ARG A 106 7.47 0.18 -7.35
N GLY A 107 7.85 -0.95 -6.75
CA GLY A 107 7.08 -2.18 -6.69
C GLY A 107 6.06 -2.24 -5.56
N ILE A 108 5.94 -1.17 -4.78
CA ILE A 108 4.98 -1.08 -3.67
C ILE A 108 4.09 0.16 -3.76
N THR A 109 2.94 0.08 -3.08
CA THR A 109 2.07 1.22 -2.75
C THR A 109 1.65 1.12 -1.29
N ILE A 110 1.78 2.21 -0.55
CA ILE A 110 1.33 2.32 0.85
C ILE A 110 -0.02 3.02 0.89
N VAL A 111 -0.96 2.46 1.63
CA VAL A 111 -2.30 3.01 1.84
C VAL A 111 -2.53 3.21 3.33
N TRP A 112 -2.74 4.48 3.71
CA TRP A 112 -3.14 4.84 5.06
C TRP A 112 -4.66 4.89 5.12
N VAL A 113 -5.28 3.94 5.84
CA VAL A 113 -6.73 3.94 6.01
C VAL A 113 -7.17 4.91 7.10
N LYS A 114 -8.42 5.41 7.00
CA LYS A 114 -9.03 6.29 8.00
C LYS A 114 -9.30 5.58 9.33
#